data_AF-A0A174L5W2-F1
#
_entry.id   AF-A0A174L5W2-F1
#
_cell.length_a   1.000
_cell.length_b   1.000
_cell.length_c   1.000
_cell.angle_alpha   90.00
_cell.angle_beta   90.00
_cell.angle_gamma   90.00
#
_symmetry.space_group_name_H-M   'P 1'
#
loop_
_entity.id
_entity.type
_entity.pdbx_description
1 polymer ?
#
loop_
_entity_poly.entity_id
_entity_poly.type
_entity_poly.pdbx_seq_one_letter_code
_entity_poly.pdbx_strand_id
1 'polypeptide(L)'
;MEYSKSMFEYWTEDDFASSFRKMLTIEQFRSEEMQNLYQQYLVSGPAGYVKDLFKNMKIKDPEENAVKFYANMFFYYSLYDGAADKAKAKCQFEQMLDKIVEEMKQ
;
A
#
# COMPACT_ATOMS: atom_id res chain seq x y z
N MET A 1 -3.87 -4.46 12.05
CA MET A 1 -4.93 -3.74 11.32
C MET A 1 -4.72 -2.25 11.45
N GLU A 2 -4.75 -1.71 12.68
CA GLU A 2 -4.66 -0.27 12.94
C GLU A 2 -3.48 0.42 12.25
N TYR A 3 -2.28 -0.16 12.39
CA TYR A 3 -1.09 0.36 11.72
C TYR A 3 -1.29 0.56 10.22
N SER A 4 -1.91 -0.39 9.52
CA SER A 4 -2.11 -0.32 8.07
C SER A 4 -3.19 0.70 7.68
N LYS A 5 -4.22 0.87 8.52
CA LYS A 5 -5.22 1.92 8.35
C LYS A 5 -4.58 3.30 8.53
N SER A 6 -3.77 3.49 9.58
CA SER A 6 -3.01 4.74 9.78
C SER A 6 -1.98 5.00 8.69
N MET A 7 -1.30 3.97 8.18
CA MET A 7 -0.40 4.14 7.03
C MET A 7 -1.16 4.55 5.77
N PHE A 8 -2.39 4.04 5.59
CA PHE A 8 -3.23 4.46 4.49
C PHE A 8 -3.59 5.94 4.57
N GLU A 9 -4.05 6.38 5.74
CA GLU A 9 -4.32 7.79 6.05
C GLU A 9 -3.09 8.65 5.81
N TYR A 10 -1.95 8.27 6.37
CA TYR A 10 -0.70 9.00 6.17
C TYR A 10 -0.37 9.19 4.68
N TRP A 11 -0.43 8.13 3.87
CA TRP A 11 -0.07 8.22 2.45
C TRP A 11 -1.13 8.90 1.55
N THR A 12 -2.29 9.26 2.09
CA THR A 12 -3.42 9.81 1.33
C THR A 12 -3.89 11.18 1.82
N GLU A 13 -3.98 11.35 3.13
CA GLU A 13 -4.51 12.52 3.84
C GLU A 13 -3.42 13.48 4.33
N ASP A 14 -2.22 13.01 4.66
CA ASP A 14 -1.11 13.92 5.01
C ASP A 14 -0.62 14.66 3.76
N ASP A 15 -0.57 16.00 3.83
CA ASP A 15 -0.25 16.85 2.70
C ASP A 15 1.13 16.58 2.11
N PHE A 16 2.14 16.35 2.97
CA PHE A 16 3.51 16.12 2.53
C PHE A 16 3.64 14.72 1.93
N ALA A 17 3.21 13.69 2.66
CA ALA A 17 3.36 12.30 2.22
C ALA A 17 2.54 12.01 0.96
N SER A 18 1.30 12.52 0.88
CA SER A 18 0.44 12.40 -0.30
C SER A 18 1.07 13.09 -1.51
N SER A 19 1.58 14.32 -1.34
CA SER A 19 2.26 15.05 -2.41
C SER A 19 3.55 14.37 -2.86
N PHE A 20 4.35 13.87 -1.92
CA PHE A 20 5.58 13.14 -2.19
C PHE A 20 5.32 11.87 -2.99
N ARG A 21 4.32 11.07 -2.60
CA ARG A 21 3.93 9.86 -3.33
C ARG A 21 3.49 10.17 -4.78
N LYS A 22 2.69 11.22 -4.96
CA LYS A 22 2.22 11.65 -6.29
C LYS A 22 3.36 12.15 -7.16
N MET A 23 4.23 12.97 -6.59
CA MET A 23 5.45 13.43 -7.25
C MET A 23 6.30 12.24 -7.70
N LEU A 24 6.62 11.30 -6.80
CA LEU A 24 7.39 10.11 -7.17
C LEU A 24 6.73 9.29 -8.29
N THR A 25 5.41 9.18 -8.28
CA THR A 25 4.66 8.48 -9.33
C THR A 25 4.82 9.14 -10.70
N ILE A 26 4.92 10.46 -10.77
CA ILE A 26 5.15 11.20 -12.01
C ILE A 26 6.63 11.10 -12.42
N GLU A 27 7.53 11.26 -11.45
CA GLU A 27 8.97 11.31 -11.70
C GLU A 27 9.58 9.95 -12.08
N GLN A 28 8.93 8.83 -11.76
CA GLN A 28 9.45 7.48 -12.03
C GLN A 28 9.85 7.24 -13.50
N PHE A 29 9.29 7.99 -14.43
CA PHE A 29 9.55 7.85 -15.87
C PHE A 29 10.65 8.78 -16.40
N ARG A 30 11.26 9.61 -15.54
CA ARG A 30 12.28 10.59 -15.96
C ARG A 30 13.71 10.04 -15.96
N SER A 31 14.00 9.03 -15.16
CA SER A 31 15.30 8.37 -15.12
C SER A 31 15.22 7.01 -14.44
N GLU A 32 16.23 6.17 -14.66
CA GLU A 32 16.38 4.89 -13.94
C GLU A 32 16.51 5.10 -12.43
N GLU A 33 17.20 6.16 -12.00
CA GLU A 33 17.31 6.53 -10.58
C GLU A 33 15.95 6.82 -9.95
N MET A 34 15.11 7.61 -10.63
CA MET A 34 13.75 7.91 -10.14
C MET A 34 12.83 6.70 -10.19
N GLN A 35 12.98 5.83 -11.19
CA GLN A 35 12.28 4.55 -11.26
C GLN A 35 12.63 3.67 -10.06
N ASN A 36 13.92 3.55 -9.74
CA ASN A 36 14.41 2.78 -8.59
C ASN A 36 13.91 3.38 -7.27
N LEU A 37 13.91 4.70 -7.13
CA LEU A 37 13.39 5.38 -5.95
C LEU A 37 11.88 5.14 -5.78
N TYR A 38 11.11 5.23 -6.85
CA TYR A 38 9.68 4.88 -6.86
C TYR A 38 9.47 3.42 -6.44
N GLN A 39 10.23 2.48 -7.02
CA GLN A 39 10.17 1.06 -6.68
C GLN A 39 10.50 0.82 -5.20
N GLN A 40 11.49 1.51 -4.66
CA GLN A 40 11.90 1.36 -3.26
C GLN A 40 10.87 1.92 -2.28
N TYR A 41 10.22 3.04 -2.59
CA TYR A 41 9.26 3.67 -1.67
C TYR A 41 7.84 3.12 -1.79
N LEU A 42 7.40 2.70 -2.98
CA LEU A 42 5.98 2.49 -3.26
C LEU A 42 5.63 1.12 -3.85
N VAL A 43 6.62 0.28 -4.20
CA VAL A 43 6.35 -1.01 -4.85
C VAL A 43 7.20 -2.13 -4.25
N SER A 44 8.37 -2.41 -4.82
CA SER A 44 9.24 -3.52 -4.44
C SER A 44 9.71 -3.46 -2.99
N GLY A 45 10.02 -2.26 -2.47
CA GLY A 45 10.49 -2.09 -1.10
C GLY A 45 9.44 -2.49 -0.06
N PRO A 46 8.26 -1.84 -0.04
CA PRO A 46 7.20 -2.21 0.89
C PRO A 46 6.67 -3.64 0.68
N ALA A 47 6.53 -4.11 -0.57
CA ALA A 47 6.12 -5.49 -0.83
C ALA A 47 7.14 -6.50 -0.26
N GLY A 48 8.44 -6.22 -0.43
CA GLY A 48 9.53 -7.00 0.16
C GLY A 48 9.47 -7.00 1.70
N TYR A 49 9.29 -5.82 2.29
CA TYR A 49 9.17 -5.67 3.75
C TYR A 49 7.98 -6.46 4.32
N VAL A 50 6.79 -6.35 3.72
CA VAL A 50 5.60 -7.09 4.18
C VAL A 50 5.81 -8.59 4.05
N LYS A 51 6.43 -9.06 2.96
CA LYS A 51 6.79 -10.47 2.79
C LYS A 51 7.71 -10.96 3.90
N ASP A 52 8.78 -10.22 4.21
CA ASP A 52 9.74 -10.62 5.23
C ASP A 52 9.11 -10.58 6.64
N LEU A 53 8.24 -9.60 6.90
CA LEU A 53 7.44 -9.53 8.11
C LEU A 53 6.54 -10.76 8.25
N PHE A 54 5.81 -11.15 7.20
CA PHE A 54 4.91 -12.30 7.23
C PHE A 54 5.65 -13.63 7.38
N LYS A 55 6.84 -13.76 6.77
CA LYS A 55 7.76 -14.88 7.01
C LYS A 55 8.16 -14.98 8.47
N ASN A 56 8.56 -13.87 9.09
CA ASN A 56 8.95 -13.82 10.50
C ASN A 56 7.79 -14.14 11.44
N MET A 57 6.56 -13.76 11.06
CA MET A 57 5.33 -14.10 11.77
C MET A 57 4.85 -15.54 11.56
N LYS A 58 5.51 -16.32 10.69
CA LYS A 58 5.13 -17.68 10.31
C LYS A 58 3.71 -17.79 9.74
N ILE A 59 3.28 -16.76 9.01
CA ILE A 59 2.01 -16.80 8.26
C ILE A 59 2.17 -17.82 7.12
N LYS A 60 1.11 -18.60 6.87
CA LYS A 60 1.06 -19.55 5.76
C LYS A 60 1.15 -18.80 4.42
N ASP A 61 1.82 -19.37 3.42
CA ASP A 61 1.97 -18.77 2.08
C ASP A 61 2.37 -17.28 2.11
N PRO A 62 3.48 -16.93 2.80
CA PRO A 62 3.80 -15.54 3.13
C PRO A 62 4.07 -14.66 1.90
N GLU A 63 4.58 -15.23 0.80
CA GLU A 63 4.74 -14.46 -0.45
C GLU A 63 3.38 -14.04 -1.04
N GLU A 64 2.45 -14.99 -1.18
CA GLU A 64 1.14 -14.73 -1.78
C GLU A 64 0.33 -13.75 -0.91
N ASN A 65 0.34 -13.97 0.41
CA ASN A 65 -0.39 -13.14 1.34
C ASN A 65 0.18 -11.72 1.45
N ALA A 66 1.50 -11.56 1.38
CA ALA A 66 2.11 -10.23 1.35
C ALA A 66 1.74 -9.46 0.08
N VAL A 67 1.72 -10.13 -1.07
CA VAL A 67 1.28 -9.52 -2.34
C VAL A 67 -0.17 -9.09 -2.25
N LYS A 68 -1.09 -9.98 -1.82
CA LYS A 68 -2.52 -9.64 -1.67
C LYS A 68 -2.72 -8.44 -0.74
N PHE A 69 -2.03 -8.46 0.40
CA PHE A 69 -2.12 -7.40 1.39
C PHE A 69 -1.62 -6.05 0.87
N TYR A 70 -0.40 -6.02 0.28
CA TYR A 70 0.18 -4.76 -0.17
C TYR A 70 -0.45 -4.25 -1.48
N ALA A 71 -0.85 -5.14 -2.39
CA ALA A 71 -1.56 -4.76 -3.60
C ALA A 71 -2.86 -4.02 -3.28
N ASN A 72 -3.55 -4.42 -2.20
CA ASN A 72 -4.73 -3.71 -1.72
C ASN A 72 -4.40 -2.26 -1.33
N MET A 73 -3.39 -2.05 -0.48
CA MET A 73 -2.92 -0.71 -0.10
C MET A 73 -2.58 0.13 -1.34
N PHE A 74 -1.75 -0.41 -2.24
CA PHE A 74 -1.25 0.28 -3.42
C PHE A 74 -2.37 0.67 -4.38
N PHE A 75 -3.32 -0.22 -4.63
CA PHE A 75 -4.47 0.03 -5.49
C PHE A 75 -5.36 1.14 -4.92
N TYR A 76 -5.67 1.08 -3.63
CA TYR A 76 -6.55 2.06 -3.00
C TYR A 76 -5.92 3.44 -2.86
N TYR A 77 -4.59 3.58 -2.82
CA TYR A 77 -3.94 4.90 -2.95
C TYR A 77 -4.34 5.60 -4.25
N SER A 78 -4.30 4.86 -5.36
CA SER A 78 -4.62 5.41 -6.68
C SER A 78 -6.12 5.70 -6.82
N LEU A 79 -6.97 4.81 -6.31
CA LEU A 79 -8.42 5.06 -6.28
C LEU A 79 -8.78 6.28 -5.42
N TYR A 80 -8.17 6.42 -4.25
CA TYR A 80 -8.42 7.52 -3.34
C TYR A 80 -8.07 8.88 -3.97
N ASP A 81 -6.95 8.95 -4.69
CA ASP A 81 -6.51 10.19 -5.35
C ASP A 81 -7.49 10.68 -6.43
N GLY A 82 -8.13 9.75 -7.13
CA GLY A 82 -9.13 10.04 -8.16
C GLY A 82 -10.57 10.10 -7.65
N ALA A 83 -10.82 9.84 -6.37
CA ALA A 83 -12.16 9.75 -5.82
C ALA A 83 -12.79 11.13 -5.59
N ALA A 84 -14.01 11.31 -6.11
CA ALA A 84 -14.86 12.43 -5.71
C ALA A 84 -15.32 12.30 -4.24
N ASP A 85 -15.55 11.05 -3.80
CA ASP A 85 -15.88 10.71 -2.41
C ASP A 85 -14.72 9.91 -1.79
N LYS A 86 -13.79 10.64 -1.18
CA LYS A 86 -12.61 10.09 -0.49
C LYS A 86 -12.98 9.23 0.71
N ALA A 87 -14.05 9.59 1.43
CA ALA A 87 -14.51 8.83 2.58
C ALA A 87 -15.02 7.44 2.16
N LYS A 88 -15.74 7.36 1.05
CA LYS A 88 -16.15 6.08 0.46
C LYS A 88 -14.96 5.23 0.03
N ALA A 89 -13.96 5.80 -0.65
CA ALA A 89 -12.77 5.07 -1.07
C ALA A 89 -12.00 4.49 0.13
N LYS A 90 -11.85 5.27 1.21
CA LYS A 90 -11.23 4.83 2.47
C LYS A 90 -12.03 3.71 3.14
N CYS A 91 -13.35 3.84 3.23
CA CYS A 91 -14.21 2.81 3.81
C CYS A 91 -14.11 1.48 3.02
N GLN A 92 -14.06 1.55 1.68
CA GLN A 92 -13.87 0.35 0.84
C GLN A 92 -12.50 -0.30 1.03
N PHE A 93 -11.45 0.51 1.19
CA PHE A 93 -10.12 0.02 1.54
C PHE A 93 -10.14 -0.73 2.87
N GLU A 94 -10.69 -0.13 3.93
CA GLU A 94 -10.74 -0.74 5.27
C GLU A 94 -11.50 -2.08 5.26
N GLN A 95 -12.65 -2.13 4.58
CA GLN A 95 -13.45 -3.34 4.43
C GLN A 95 -12.67 -4.46 3.71
N MET A 96 -11.94 -4.13 2.64
CA MET A 96 -11.17 -5.12 1.90
C MET A 96 -9.93 -5.58 2.67
N LEU A 97 -9.27 -4.67 3.38
CA LEU A 97 -8.17 -5.00 4.27
C LEU A 97 -8.61 -5.98 5.36
N ASP A 98 -9.74 -5.70 6.02
CA ASP A 98 -10.31 -6.56 7.06
C ASP A 98 -10.62 -7.96 6.48
N LYS A 99 -11.21 -8.02 5.28
CA LYS A 99 -11.48 -9.29 4.57
C LYS A 99 -10.20 -10.09 4.27
N ILE A 100 -9.17 -9.45 3.71
CA ILE A 100 -7.90 -10.11 3.40
C ILE A 100 -7.27 -10.68 4.68
N VAL A 101 -7.28 -9.92 5.77
CA VAL A 101 -6.71 -10.37 7.05
C VAL A 101 -7.49 -11.56 7.63
N GLU A 102 -8.81 -11.61 7.49
CA GLU A 102 -9.58 -12.79 7.89
C GLU A 102 -9.30 -14.02 7.02
N GLU A 103 -9.17 -13.85 5.70
CA GLU A 103 -8.77 -14.94 4.78
C GLU A 103 -7.38 -15.49 5.11
N MET A 104 -6.44 -14.63 5.52
CA MET A 104 -5.08 -15.03 5.91
C MET A 104 -5.00 -15.83 7.22
N LYS A 105 -6.04 -15.79 8.06
CA LYS A 105 -6.09 -16.56 9.32
C LYS A 105 -6.57 -18.00 9.12
N GLN A 106 -7.14 -18.32 7.96
CA GLN A 106 -7.66 -19.65 7.61
C GLN A 106 -6.54 -20.57 7.10
#